data_AF-A0A0C7P0J8-F1
#
_entry.id   AF-A0A0C7P0J8-F1
#
_cell.length_a   1.000
_cell.length_b   1.000
_cell.length_c   1.000
_cell.angle_alpha   90.00
_cell.angle_beta   90.00
_cell.angle_gamma   90.00
#
_symmetry.space_group_name_H-M   'P 1'
#
loop_
_entity.id
_entity.type
_entity.pdbx_description
1 polymer ?
#
loop_
_entity_poly.entity_id
_entity_poly.type
_entity_poly.pdbx_seq_one_letter_code
_entity_poly.pdbx_strand_id
1 'polypeptide(L)'
;MNTFKFNKLYFFLCLSIAIFFLLCPITYTIEVSHGQIKIFSTGYTTILYFDEITSNFDFDRFFFYKNIAFNDIEILNIINSSIKIQQGENLIQKQKSNSSAMVFYKDANNLFNFENYHYNKKWLEGNIKDVSTFLNNIDSMKDDQYILYLGSNRSFQILPNVYIVNSIKDLAHELSHYYFGYQVKADTDSYWHELLCEVNSMLFLRSISKYRYLNDLELKTIGFYYEPYGKKVIEFLEHFNYDQEKIFQLERYILNNYKSLDDDEFKNIIKMF
;
A
#
# COMPACT_ATOMS: atom_id res chain seq x y z
N MET A 1 52.06 5.29 -29.25
CA MET A 1 51.99 5.28 -27.77
C MET A 1 50.67 5.81 -27.22
N ASN A 2 50.03 6.81 -27.85
CA ASN A 2 48.74 7.37 -27.39
C ASN A 2 47.53 6.44 -27.61
N THR A 3 47.44 5.70 -28.72
CA THR A 3 46.34 4.76 -29.00
C THR A 3 46.25 3.62 -27.97
N PHE A 4 47.38 3.09 -27.51
CA PHE A 4 47.40 2.01 -26.49
C PHE A 4 46.94 2.48 -25.10
N LYS A 5 47.22 3.74 -24.74
CA LYS A 5 46.71 4.37 -23.51
C LYS A 5 45.21 4.71 -23.63
N PHE A 6 44.77 5.18 -24.80
CA PHE A 6 43.38 5.49 -25.09
C PHE A 6 42.48 4.23 -25.05
N ASN A 7 42.95 3.12 -25.62
CA ASN A 7 42.23 1.84 -25.60
C ASN A 7 42.11 1.26 -24.19
N LYS A 8 43.12 1.43 -23.34
CA LYS A 8 43.04 1.06 -21.91
C LYS A 8 42.02 1.91 -21.17
N LEU A 9 42.04 3.23 -21.36
CA LEU A 9 41.08 4.13 -20.73
C LEU A 9 39.64 3.79 -21.15
N TYR A 10 39.40 3.56 -22.45
CA TYR A 10 38.09 3.16 -22.95
C TYR A 10 37.64 1.82 -22.38
N PHE A 11 38.54 0.82 -22.34
CA PHE A 11 38.26 -0.46 -21.69
C PHE A 11 37.90 -0.29 -20.21
N PHE A 12 38.67 0.50 -19.45
CA PHE A 12 38.37 0.78 -18.04
C PHE A 12 37.05 1.52 -17.86
N LEU A 13 36.70 2.44 -18.76
CA LEU A 13 35.43 3.15 -18.72
C LEU A 13 34.26 2.19 -19.00
N CYS A 14 34.36 1.37 -20.05
CA CYS A 14 33.37 0.34 -20.36
C CYS A 14 33.22 -0.68 -19.22
N LEU A 15 34.33 -1.14 -18.64
CA LEU A 15 34.32 -2.06 -17.51
C LEU A 15 33.68 -1.42 -16.27
N SER A 16 34.01 -0.16 -15.97
CA SER A 16 33.40 0.58 -14.87
C SER A 16 31.90 0.76 -15.07
N ILE A 17 31.45 1.07 -16.29
CA ILE A 17 30.03 1.20 -16.63
C ILE A 17 29.33 -0.16 -16.50
N ALA A 18 29.94 -1.25 -16.96
CA ALA A 18 29.39 -2.59 -16.80
C ALA A 18 29.25 -2.99 -15.32
N ILE A 19 30.29 -2.75 -14.51
CA ILE A 19 30.25 -2.99 -13.06
C ILE A 19 29.18 -2.12 -12.39
N PHE A 20 29.05 -0.85 -12.79
CA PHE A 20 28.01 0.03 -12.28
C PHE A 20 26.62 -0.55 -12.53
N PHE A 21 26.30 -0.97 -13.75
CA PHE A 21 24.99 -1.54 -14.07
C PHE A 21 24.75 -2.94 -13.48
N LEU A 22 25.80 -3.66 -13.12
CA LEU A 22 25.71 -4.91 -12.35
C LEU A 22 25.23 -4.65 -10.91
N LEU A 23 25.68 -3.56 -10.28
CA LEU A 23 25.39 -3.20 -8.89
C LEU A 23 24.17 -2.27 -8.74
N CYS A 24 23.88 -1.46 -9.76
CA CYS A 24 22.77 -0.51 -9.82
C CYS A 24 21.89 -0.82 -11.03
N PRO A 25 21.09 -1.91 -10.98
CA PRO A 25 20.35 -2.38 -12.13
C PRO A 25 19.26 -1.40 -12.58
N ILE A 26 19.18 -1.17 -13.88
CA ILE A 26 18.00 -0.60 -14.54
C ILE A 26 17.08 -1.76 -14.92
N THR A 27 15.80 -1.63 -14.62
CA THR A 27 14.80 -2.65 -14.93
C THR A 27 13.77 -2.15 -15.93
N TYR A 28 13.37 -3.03 -16.84
CA TYR A 28 12.24 -2.87 -17.73
C TYR A 28 11.25 -4.01 -17.51
N THR A 29 10.08 -3.67 -16.98
CA THR A 29 8.99 -4.60 -16.71
C THR A 29 7.89 -4.38 -17.73
N ILE A 30 7.53 -5.44 -18.46
CA ILE A 30 6.49 -5.42 -19.48
C ILE A 30 5.53 -6.60 -19.33
N GLU A 31 4.24 -6.33 -19.39
CA GLU A 31 3.21 -7.34 -19.65
C GLU A 31 3.14 -7.65 -21.15
N VAL A 32 3.25 -8.91 -21.53
CA VAL A 32 3.40 -9.32 -22.95
C VAL A 32 2.18 -10.05 -23.50
N SER A 33 1.47 -10.76 -22.63
CA SER A 33 0.25 -11.52 -22.93
C SER A 33 -0.52 -11.71 -21.63
N HIS A 34 -1.84 -11.80 -21.70
CA HIS A 34 -2.74 -11.88 -20.55
C HIS A 34 -2.20 -12.86 -19.48
N GLY A 35 -1.68 -12.32 -18.37
CA GLY A 35 -1.13 -13.11 -17.28
C GLY A 35 0.37 -13.44 -17.34
N GLN A 36 1.18 -12.73 -18.14
CA GLN A 36 2.65 -12.89 -18.14
C GLN A 36 3.40 -11.55 -18.09
N ILE A 37 4.27 -11.44 -17.09
CA ILE A 37 5.14 -10.29 -16.83
C ILE A 37 6.59 -10.71 -17.08
N LYS A 38 7.25 -9.99 -17.98
CA LYS A 38 8.68 -10.13 -18.23
C LYS A 38 9.43 -8.97 -17.60
N ILE A 39 10.47 -9.31 -16.84
CA ILE A 39 11.37 -8.34 -16.22
C ILE A 39 12.74 -8.52 -16.86
N PHE A 40 13.21 -7.47 -17.52
CA PHE A 40 14.57 -7.36 -18.03
C PHE A 40 15.37 -6.48 -17.08
N SER A 41 16.63 -6.85 -16.84
CA SER A 41 17.53 -6.10 -15.98
C SER A 41 18.91 -5.99 -16.58
N THR A 42 19.60 -4.87 -16.32
CA THR A 42 21.02 -4.72 -16.66
C THR A 42 21.95 -5.43 -15.69
N GLY A 43 21.46 -5.91 -14.54
CA GLY A 43 22.28 -6.42 -13.45
C GLY A 43 21.56 -7.39 -12.51
N TYR A 44 22.15 -7.59 -11.34
CA TYR A 44 21.60 -8.50 -10.33
C TYR A 44 20.41 -7.85 -9.62
N THR A 45 19.24 -8.46 -9.71
CA THR A 45 17.98 -7.86 -9.27
C THR A 45 17.31 -8.72 -8.22
N THR A 46 16.89 -8.08 -7.13
CA THR A 46 16.08 -8.68 -6.08
C THR A 46 14.65 -8.18 -6.24
N ILE A 47 13.70 -9.11 -6.23
CA ILE A 47 12.28 -8.82 -6.28
C ILE A 47 11.57 -9.44 -5.08
N LEU A 48 10.47 -8.82 -4.69
CA LEU A 48 9.45 -9.38 -3.82
C LEU A 48 8.16 -9.41 -4.64
N TYR A 49 7.52 -10.57 -4.75
CA TYR A 49 6.29 -10.70 -5.52
C TYR A 49 5.25 -11.56 -4.83
N PHE A 50 3.98 -11.37 -5.17
CA PHE A 50 2.87 -12.13 -4.62
C PHE A 50 2.60 -13.37 -5.47
N ASP A 51 2.77 -14.55 -4.89
CA ASP A 51 2.38 -15.81 -5.52
C ASP A 51 0.90 -16.09 -5.21
N GLU A 52 0.05 -15.99 -6.23
CA GLU A 52 -1.38 -16.27 -6.12
C GLU A 52 -1.69 -17.71 -5.67
N ILE A 53 -0.85 -18.69 -6.05
CA ILE A 53 -1.10 -20.11 -5.76
C ILE A 53 -0.95 -20.37 -4.27
N THR A 54 0.10 -19.83 -3.66
CA THR A 54 0.36 -19.96 -2.22
C THR A 54 -0.29 -18.85 -1.40
N SER A 55 -0.80 -17.80 -2.06
CA SER A 55 -1.30 -16.58 -1.42
C SER A 55 -0.29 -15.95 -0.47
N ASN A 56 0.98 -15.92 -0.86
CA ASN A 56 2.08 -15.43 -0.04
C ASN A 56 3.05 -14.55 -0.83
N PHE A 57 3.88 -13.78 -0.13
CA PHE A 57 4.93 -12.98 -0.73
C PHE A 57 6.26 -13.73 -0.71
N ASP A 58 6.88 -13.86 -1.88
CA ASP A 58 8.14 -14.55 -2.07
C ASP A 58 9.25 -13.60 -2.53
N PHE A 59 10.44 -13.81 -1.96
CA PHE A 59 11.66 -13.16 -2.42
C PHE A 59 12.33 -14.01 -3.49
N ASP A 60 12.68 -13.38 -4.60
CA ASP A 60 13.49 -14.01 -5.64
C ASP A 60 14.61 -13.08 -6.10
N ARG A 61 15.65 -13.68 -6.66
CA ARG A 61 16.81 -12.98 -7.19
C ARG A 61 17.14 -13.54 -8.55
N PHE A 62 17.29 -12.67 -9.52
CA PHE A 62 17.60 -13.05 -10.88
C PHE A 62 18.66 -12.15 -11.50
N PHE A 63 19.21 -12.63 -12.61
CA PHE A 63 20.18 -11.92 -13.41
C PHE A 63 19.67 -11.82 -14.85
N PHE A 64 19.71 -10.61 -15.41
CA PHE A 64 19.23 -10.23 -16.75
C PHE A 64 17.73 -10.40 -17.04
N TYR A 65 17.10 -11.50 -16.66
CA TYR A 65 15.74 -11.82 -17.08
C TYR A 65 14.97 -12.66 -16.06
N LYS A 66 13.68 -12.34 -15.91
CA LYS A 66 12.70 -13.16 -15.20
C LYS A 66 11.36 -13.11 -15.93
N ASN A 67 10.64 -14.22 -15.92
CA ASN A 67 9.24 -14.30 -16.33
C ASN A 67 8.40 -14.71 -15.12
N ILE A 68 7.28 -14.03 -14.92
CA ILE A 68 6.31 -14.30 -13.85
C ILE A 68 4.94 -14.43 -14.50
N ALA A 69 4.23 -15.51 -14.19
CA ALA A 69 2.87 -15.70 -14.64
C ALA A 69 1.91 -15.41 -13.49
N PHE A 70 0.78 -14.78 -13.79
CA PHE A 70 -0.27 -14.46 -12.83
C PHE A 70 -1.64 -14.76 -13.47
N ASN A 71 -2.64 -15.11 -12.65
CA ASN A 71 -3.99 -15.38 -13.16
C ASN A 71 -4.87 -14.16 -12.93
N ASP A 72 -5.04 -13.75 -11.68
CA ASP A 72 -5.95 -12.69 -11.26
C ASP A 72 -5.24 -11.38 -10.93
N ILE A 73 -4.17 -11.44 -10.13
CA ILE A 73 -3.41 -10.29 -9.65
C ILE A 73 -1.91 -10.62 -9.49
N GLU A 74 -1.05 -9.77 -10.04
CA GLU A 74 0.36 -9.76 -9.67
C GLU A 74 0.68 -8.52 -8.84
N ILE A 75 1.38 -8.71 -7.73
CA ILE A 75 1.98 -7.62 -6.94
C ILE A 75 3.49 -7.79 -7.00
N LEU A 76 4.22 -6.82 -7.53
CA LEU A 76 5.65 -6.93 -7.78
C LEU A 76 6.40 -5.69 -7.27
N ASN A 77 7.34 -5.88 -6.35
CA ASN A 77 8.27 -4.87 -5.88
C ASN A 77 9.69 -5.21 -6.32
N ILE A 78 10.29 -4.35 -7.15
CA ILE A 78 11.70 -4.42 -7.51
C ILE A 78 12.51 -3.62 -6.48
N ILE A 79 13.28 -4.32 -5.66
CA ILE A 79 13.87 -3.76 -4.42
C ILE A 79 15.08 -2.87 -4.71
N ASN A 80 15.99 -3.34 -5.56
CA ASN A 80 17.32 -2.73 -5.73
C ASN A 80 17.54 -2.08 -7.10
N SER A 81 16.47 -1.69 -7.80
CA SER A 81 16.59 -1.04 -9.11
C SER A 81 16.59 0.48 -9.01
N SER A 82 17.60 1.09 -9.64
CA SER A 82 17.78 2.55 -9.70
C SER A 82 16.78 3.23 -10.62
N ILE A 83 16.40 2.58 -11.73
CA ILE A 83 15.42 3.08 -12.70
C ILE A 83 14.48 1.93 -13.07
N LYS A 84 13.17 2.18 -12.95
CA LYS A 84 12.11 1.19 -13.15
C LYS A 84 11.20 1.64 -14.29
N ILE A 85 11.39 1.09 -15.48
CA ILE A 85 10.53 1.34 -16.65
C ILE A 85 9.42 0.28 -16.64
N GLN A 86 8.16 0.68 -16.71
CA GLN A 86 7.02 -0.18 -16.38
C GLN A 86 5.87 0.02 -17.37
N GLN A 87 5.40 -1.06 -17.97
CA GLN A 87 4.35 -1.04 -18.99
C GLN A 87 3.48 -2.31 -18.92
N GLY A 88 2.18 -2.15 -19.15
CA GLY A 88 1.23 -3.26 -19.29
C GLY A 88 -0.18 -2.73 -19.50
N GLU A 89 -1.04 -3.52 -20.12
CA GLU A 89 -2.45 -3.16 -20.33
C GLU A 89 -3.25 -3.32 -19.03
N ASN A 90 -2.88 -4.31 -18.22
CA ASN A 90 -3.49 -4.62 -16.94
C ASN A 90 -2.81 -3.92 -15.75
N LEU A 91 -1.87 -3.01 -16.02
CA LEU A 91 -1.10 -2.29 -15.01
C LEU A 91 -1.94 -1.19 -14.36
N ILE A 92 -2.50 -1.46 -13.19
CA ILE A 92 -3.30 -0.49 -12.42
C ILE A 92 -2.45 0.40 -11.51
N GLN A 93 -1.24 -0.05 -11.13
CA GLN A 93 -0.34 0.72 -10.28
C GLN A 93 1.11 0.53 -10.71
N LYS A 94 1.83 1.66 -10.88
CA LYS A 94 3.28 1.67 -11.07
C LYS A 94 4.00 1.77 -9.72
N GLN A 95 5.10 1.04 -9.58
CA GLN A 95 6.05 1.23 -8.49
C GLN A 95 6.77 2.57 -8.64
N LYS A 96 6.56 3.49 -7.69
CA LYS A 96 7.20 4.81 -7.66
C LYS A 96 8.45 4.84 -6.76
N SER A 97 8.47 4.01 -5.71
CA SER A 97 9.56 3.91 -4.72
C SER A 97 9.81 2.46 -4.31
N ASN A 98 10.87 2.22 -3.53
CA ASN A 98 11.16 0.90 -2.97
C ASN A 98 10.12 0.45 -1.93
N SER A 99 9.31 1.37 -1.39
CA SER A 99 8.22 1.10 -0.45
C SER A 99 6.86 0.88 -1.13
N SER A 100 6.80 0.84 -2.46
CA SER A 100 5.57 0.66 -3.25
C SER A 100 5.71 -0.51 -4.21
N ALA A 101 4.62 -1.07 -4.72
CA ALA A 101 4.67 -2.17 -5.67
C ALA A 101 4.03 -1.81 -7.01
N MET A 102 4.43 -2.50 -8.07
CA MET A 102 3.63 -2.63 -9.28
C MET A 102 2.44 -3.54 -8.97
N VAL A 103 1.28 -3.21 -9.52
CA VAL A 103 0.12 -4.10 -9.44
C VAL A 103 -0.49 -4.27 -10.83
N PHE A 104 -0.60 -5.52 -11.25
CA PHE A 104 -1.31 -5.91 -12.45
C PHE A 104 -2.59 -6.63 -12.05
N TYR A 105 -3.72 -6.26 -12.65
CA TYR A 105 -5.02 -6.91 -12.42
C TYR A 105 -5.62 -7.32 -13.76
N LYS A 106 -5.89 -8.61 -13.96
CA LYS A 106 -6.25 -9.19 -15.27
C LYS A 106 -7.43 -8.50 -15.99
N ASP A 107 -8.31 -7.86 -15.22
CA ASP A 107 -9.55 -7.22 -15.66
C ASP A 107 -9.51 -5.71 -15.42
N ALA A 108 -8.33 -5.08 -15.46
CA ALA A 108 -8.15 -3.65 -15.20
C ALA A 108 -9.10 -2.76 -16.02
N ASN A 109 -9.32 -3.11 -17.29
CA ASN A 109 -10.19 -2.36 -18.20
C ASN A 109 -11.69 -2.54 -17.94
N ASN A 110 -12.06 -3.51 -17.10
CA ASN A 110 -13.45 -3.84 -16.75
C ASN A 110 -13.83 -3.37 -15.33
N LEU A 111 -12.98 -2.58 -14.68
CA LEU A 111 -13.29 -2.02 -13.37
C LEU A 111 -14.46 -1.05 -13.46
N PHE A 112 -15.41 -1.17 -12.54
CA PHE A 112 -16.40 -0.14 -12.29
C PHE A 112 -15.71 1.11 -11.74
N ASN A 113 -16.32 2.26 -11.92
CA ASN A 113 -15.81 3.53 -11.45
C ASN A 113 -16.87 4.37 -10.75
N PHE A 114 -16.46 5.05 -9.68
CA PHE A 114 -17.24 6.07 -8.98
C PHE A 114 -16.27 7.15 -8.50
N GLU A 115 -16.38 8.36 -9.06
CA GLU A 115 -15.41 9.46 -8.82
C GLU A 115 -13.97 8.99 -9.11
N ASN A 116 -13.07 9.06 -8.13
CA ASN A 116 -11.69 8.57 -8.19
C ASN A 116 -11.52 7.11 -7.70
N TYR A 117 -12.61 6.38 -7.44
CA TYR A 117 -12.56 4.99 -7.00
C TYR A 117 -12.82 4.04 -8.17
N HIS A 118 -11.95 3.03 -8.30
CA HIS A 118 -12.05 1.94 -9.27
C HIS A 118 -12.23 0.62 -8.52
N TYR A 119 -13.19 -0.21 -8.91
CA TYR A 119 -13.50 -1.43 -8.16
C TYR A 119 -14.05 -2.56 -9.01
N ASN A 120 -13.84 -3.81 -8.57
CA ASN A 120 -14.14 -4.99 -9.40
C ASN A 120 -15.49 -5.67 -9.09
N LYS A 121 -16.20 -5.26 -8.03
CA LYS A 121 -17.51 -5.82 -7.66
C LYS A 121 -18.56 -4.73 -7.44
N LYS A 122 -19.71 -4.84 -8.11
CA LYS A 122 -20.79 -3.85 -8.03
C LYS A 122 -21.30 -3.58 -6.61
N TRP A 123 -21.32 -4.58 -5.73
CA TRP A 123 -21.78 -4.40 -4.35
C TRP A 123 -20.85 -3.49 -3.51
N LEU A 124 -19.60 -3.26 -3.96
CA LEU A 124 -18.68 -2.33 -3.31
C LEU A 124 -19.13 -0.87 -3.48
N GLU A 125 -19.88 -0.53 -4.52
CA GLU A 125 -20.24 0.87 -4.83
C GLU A 125 -20.89 1.61 -3.65
N GLY A 126 -21.91 1.00 -3.04
CA GLY A 126 -22.59 1.57 -1.88
C GLY A 126 -21.66 1.72 -0.67
N ASN A 127 -20.84 0.70 -0.41
CA ASN A 127 -19.89 0.70 0.69
C ASN A 127 -18.79 1.76 0.51
N ILE A 128 -18.28 1.92 -0.72
CA ILE A 128 -17.29 2.93 -1.08
C ILE A 128 -17.87 4.32 -0.85
N LYS A 129 -19.11 4.56 -1.28
CA LYS A 129 -19.79 5.84 -1.07
C LYS A 129 -19.93 6.17 0.42
N ASP A 130 -20.36 5.21 1.22
CA ASP A 130 -20.55 5.40 2.67
C ASP A 130 -19.22 5.68 3.38
N VAL A 131 -18.19 4.88 3.10
CA VAL A 131 -16.85 5.04 3.69
C VAL A 131 -16.20 6.35 3.22
N SER A 132 -16.28 6.67 1.92
CA SER A 132 -15.73 7.92 1.38
C SER A 132 -16.40 9.14 2.03
N THR A 133 -17.73 9.13 2.16
CA THR A 133 -18.47 10.20 2.85
C THR A 133 -18.02 10.36 4.31
N PHE A 134 -17.79 9.25 5.01
CA PHE A 134 -17.27 9.26 6.37
C PHE A 134 -15.85 9.83 6.44
N LEU A 135 -14.93 9.35 5.60
CA LEU A 135 -13.52 9.78 5.60
C LEU A 135 -13.31 11.21 5.08
N ASN A 136 -14.24 11.74 4.29
CA ASN A 136 -14.23 13.15 3.88
C ASN A 136 -14.38 14.13 5.05
N ASN A 137 -14.76 13.67 6.25
CA ASN A 137 -14.66 14.49 7.45
C ASN A 137 -13.20 14.73 7.86
N ILE A 138 -12.27 13.88 7.46
CA ILE A 138 -10.83 14.05 7.68
C ILE A 138 -10.26 14.90 6.54
N ASP A 139 -10.20 14.37 5.32
CA ASP A 139 -9.83 15.09 4.10
C ASP A 139 -10.36 14.34 2.87
N SER A 140 -10.40 14.98 1.71
CA SER A 140 -10.76 14.35 0.43
C SER A 140 -9.61 13.52 -0.16
N MET A 141 -9.91 12.31 -0.61
CA MET A 141 -8.95 11.52 -1.42
C MET A 141 -8.92 12.06 -2.85
N LYS A 142 -7.72 12.41 -3.33
CA LYS A 142 -7.55 13.06 -4.64
C LYS A 142 -6.97 12.14 -5.70
N ASP A 143 -6.15 11.18 -5.28
CA ASP A 143 -5.57 10.19 -6.18
C ASP A 143 -6.59 9.11 -6.52
N ASP A 144 -6.44 8.46 -7.67
CA ASP A 144 -7.23 7.26 -8.01
C ASP A 144 -7.01 6.19 -6.94
N GLN A 145 -8.07 5.49 -6.51
CA GLN A 145 -8.01 4.40 -5.54
C GLN A 145 -8.56 3.12 -6.18
N TYR A 146 -7.82 2.02 -6.12
CA TYR A 146 -8.21 0.75 -6.71
C TYR A 146 -8.61 -0.23 -5.62
N ILE A 147 -9.89 -0.58 -5.53
CA ILE A 147 -10.46 -1.41 -4.48
C ILE A 147 -10.87 -2.76 -5.06
N LEU A 148 -10.09 -3.79 -4.75
CA LEU A 148 -10.27 -5.14 -5.31
C LEU A 148 -10.80 -6.10 -4.24
N TYR A 149 -11.88 -6.79 -4.57
CA TYR A 149 -12.35 -7.96 -3.84
C TYR A 149 -11.90 -9.24 -4.56
N LEU A 150 -10.99 -9.98 -3.95
CA LEU A 150 -10.40 -11.19 -4.52
C LEU A 150 -10.78 -12.47 -3.75
N GLY A 151 -11.62 -12.37 -2.72
CA GLY A 151 -11.95 -13.51 -1.85
C GLY A 151 -10.76 -14.02 -1.05
N SER A 152 -9.77 -13.15 -0.78
CA SER A 152 -8.63 -13.46 0.06
C SER A 152 -9.05 -13.58 1.53
N ASN A 153 -8.21 -14.22 2.36
CA ASN A 153 -8.47 -14.33 3.79
C ASN A 153 -8.24 -13.02 4.56
N ARG A 154 -7.56 -12.03 3.95
CA ARG A 154 -7.12 -10.80 4.60
C ARG A 154 -7.24 -9.61 3.67
N SER A 155 -7.68 -8.50 4.23
CA SER A 155 -7.62 -7.19 3.60
C SER A 155 -6.24 -6.57 3.86
N PHE A 156 -5.74 -5.78 2.92
CA PHE A 156 -4.49 -5.05 3.04
C PHE A 156 -4.35 -3.99 1.94
N GLN A 157 -3.62 -2.92 2.23
CA GLN A 157 -3.18 -1.92 1.27
C GLN A 157 -1.87 -2.34 0.56
N ILE A 158 -1.80 -2.04 -0.72
CA ILE A 158 -0.59 -2.10 -1.54
C ILE A 158 -0.28 -0.67 -2.00
N LEU A 159 0.75 -0.07 -1.39
CA LEU A 159 1.10 1.33 -1.67
C LEU A 159 1.47 1.57 -3.14
N PRO A 160 1.07 2.72 -3.73
CA PRO A 160 0.36 3.81 -3.05
C PRO A 160 -1.17 3.70 -2.90
N ASN A 161 -1.89 3.00 -3.79
CA ASN A 161 -3.32 3.24 -3.98
C ASN A 161 -4.16 2.02 -4.37
N VAL A 162 -3.65 0.80 -4.18
CA VAL A 162 -4.44 -0.42 -4.38
C VAL A 162 -4.79 -1.04 -3.02
N TYR A 163 -6.03 -1.48 -2.85
CA TYR A 163 -6.56 -2.04 -1.62
C TYR A 163 -7.24 -3.37 -1.91
N ILE A 164 -6.81 -4.42 -1.24
CA ILE A 164 -7.54 -5.69 -1.22
C ILE A 164 -8.48 -5.64 -0.02
N VAL A 165 -9.79 -5.73 -0.24
CA VAL A 165 -10.80 -5.61 0.82
C VAL A 165 -11.75 -6.79 0.81
N ASN A 166 -12.10 -7.30 1.99
CA ASN A 166 -13.04 -8.42 2.15
C ASN A 166 -14.27 -8.07 2.99
N SER A 167 -14.23 -6.95 3.72
CA SER A 167 -15.31 -6.51 4.60
C SER A 167 -15.50 -4.98 4.51
N ILE A 168 -16.69 -4.50 4.90
CA ILE A 168 -16.97 -3.06 4.94
C ILE A 168 -16.17 -2.34 6.04
N LYS A 169 -15.88 -3.03 7.15
CA LYS A 169 -15.02 -2.50 8.21
C LYS A 169 -13.61 -2.32 7.67
N ASP A 170 -13.10 -3.36 7.03
CA ASP A 170 -11.76 -3.39 6.46
C ASP A 170 -11.64 -2.31 5.39
N LEU A 171 -12.68 -2.07 4.58
CA LEU A 171 -12.67 -0.97 3.62
C LEU A 171 -12.38 0.39 4.28
N ALA A 172 -12.98 0.68 5.44
CA ALA A 172 -12.70 1.92 6.18
C ALA A 172 -11.29 1.95 6.78
N HIS A 173 -10.81 0.82 7.31
CA HIS A 173 -9.43 0.67 7.80
C HIS A 173 -8.42 0.90 6.67
N GLU A 174 -8.53 0.12 5.60
CA GLU A 174 -7.62 0.14 4.47
C GLU A 174 -7.60 1.50 3.77
N LEU A 175 -8.77 2.13 3.56
CA LEU A 175 -8.81 3.47 2.99
C LEU A 175 -8.23 4.53 3.95
N SER A 176 -8.29 4.34 5.27
CA SER A 176 -7.64 5.26 6.20
C SER A 176 -6.11 5.29 6.02
N HIS A 177 -5.50 4.21 5.52
CA HIS A 177 -4.07 4.20 5.23
C HIS A 177 -3.64 5.15 4.10
N TYR A 178 -4.59 5.60 3.27
CA TYR A 178 -4.32 6.70 2.35
C TYR A 178 -3.80 7.93 3.11
N TYR A 179 -4.44 8.30 4.24
CA TYR A 179 -3.99 9.41 5.08
C TYR A 179 -2.80 9.00 5.96
N PHE A 180 -2.92 7.86 6.64
CA PHE A 180 -1.99 7.42 7.68
C PHE A 180 -1.22 6.17 7.25
N GLY A 181 0.01 6.37 6.79
CA GLY A 181 0.85 5.34 6.18
C GLY A 181 1.32 5.78 4.79
N TYR A 182 0.43 6.37 3.99
CA TYR A 182 0.77 6.92 2.68
C TYR A 182 1.07 8.42 2.67
N GLN A 183 0.08 9.29 2.95
CA GLN A 183 0.30 10.75 2.94
C GLN A 183 1.20 11.20 4.11
N VAL A 184 0.94 10.71 5.32
CA VAL A 184 1.84 10.82 6.47
C VAL A 184 2.49 9.47 6.70
N LYS A 185 3.79 9.37 6.43
CA LYS A 185 4.52 8.10 6.49
C LYS A 185 4.81 7.66 7.92
N ALA A 186 4.62 6.39 8.21
CA ALA A 186 5.12 5.77 9.41
C ALA A 186 6.52 5.22 9.19
N ASP A 187 7.35 5.28 10.23
CA ASP A 187 8.61 4.54 10.27
C ASP A 187 8.36 3.03 10.43
N THR A 188 9.33 2.21 10.04
CA THR A 188 9.21 0.75 9.94
C THR A 188 8.67 0.06 11.20
N ASP A 189 9.02 0.59 12.38
CA ASP A 189 8.66 -0.01 13.68
C ASP A 189 7.49 0.69 14.36
N SER A 190 6.93 1.74 13.75
CA SER A 190 5.82 2.51 14.30
C SER A 190 4.48 1.85 14.01
N TYR A 191 3.52 1.97 14.91
CA TYR A 191 2.18 1.39 14.77
C TYR A 191 1.04 2.41 14.97
N TRP A 192 1.35 3.70 15.19
CA TRP A 192 0.34 4.75 15.33
C TRP A 192 -0.64 4.82 14.14
N HIS A 193 -0.15 4.57 12.93
CA HIS A 193 -0.95 4.62 11.72
C HIS A 193 -1.99 3.50 11.68
N GLU A 194 -1.61 2.28 12.05
CA GLU A 194 -2.54 1.15 12.23
C GLU A 194 -3.57 1.42 13.31
N LEU A 195 -3.16 2.06 14.43
CA LEU A 195 -4.09 2.47 15.49
C LEU A 195 -5.13 3.46 14.97
N LEU A 196 -4.74 4.52 14.25
CA LEU A 196 -5.68 5.49 13.68
C LEU A 196 -6.62 4.86 12.64
N CYS A 197 -6.08 4.00 11.76
CA CYS A 197 -6.91 3.29 10.77
C CYS A 197 -7.96 2.40 11.44
N GLU A 198 -7.58 1.69 12.50
CA GLU A 198 -8.51 0.83 13.24
C GLU A 198 -9.52 1.66 14.04
N VAL A 199 -9.10 2.79 14.64
CA VAL A 199 -9.99 3.77 15.29
C VAL A 199 -11.04 4.29 14.29
N ASN A 200 -10.65 4.65 13.08
CA ASN A 200 -11.56 5.10 12.03
C ASN A 200 -12.53 4.00 11.60
N SER A 201 -12.05 2.76 11.49
CA SER A 201 -12.93 1.63 11.22
C SER A 201 -13.99 1.44 12.32
N MET A 202 -13.63 1.65 13.58
CA MET A 202 -14.53 1.56 14.73
C MET A 202 -15.55 2.70 14.77
N LEU A 203 -15.11 3.93 14.52
CA LEU A 203 -15.98 5.11 14.44
C LEU A 203 -16.95 4.98 13.25
N PHE A 204 -16.49 4.45 12.13
CA PHE A 204 -17.34 4.15 10.98
C PHE A 204 -18.37 3.05 11.30
N LEU A 205 -17.95 1.92 11.88
CA LEU A 205 -18.88 0.86 12.30
C LEU A 205 -19.96 1.38 13.23
N ARG A 206 -19.60 2.28 14.16
CA ARG A 206 -20.55 2.93 15.08
C ARG A 206 -21.60 3.75 14.34
N SER A 207 -21.24 4.39 13.22
CA SER A 207 -22.17 5.23 12.43
C SER A 207 -23.13 4.41 11.57
N ILE A 208 -22.71 3.22 11.10
CA ILE A 208 -23.53 2.40 10.18
C ILE A 208 -24.23 1.21 10.84
N SER A 209 -23.72 0.66 11.95
CA SER A 209 -24.28 -0.54 12.58
C SER A 209 -23.87 -0.70 14.04
N LYS A 210 -24.80 -0.35 14.95
CA LYS A 210 -24.62 -0.55 16.40
C LYS A 210 -24.28 -1.99 16.77
N TYR A 211 -24.91 -2.97 16.14
CA TYR A 211 -24.65 -4.39 16.41
C TYR A 211 -23.21 -4.78 16.06
N ARG A 212 -22.74 -4.44 14.86
CA ARG A 212 -21.36 -4.76 14.44
C ARG A 212 -20.33 -4.04 15.29
N TYR A 213 -20.59 -2.77 15.63
CA TYR A 213 -19.74 -2.00 16.52
C TYR A 213 -19.61 -2.64 17.91
N LEU A 214 -20.72 -3.03 18.54
CA LEU A 214 -20.70 -3.66 19.87
C LEU A 214 -19.97 -5.00 19.86
N ASN A 215 -20.18 -5.82 18.82
CA ASN A 215 -19.46 -7.08 18.67
C ASN A 215 -17.94 -6.85 18.54
N ASP A 216 -17.51 -5.88 17.72
CA ASP A 216 -16.08 -5.62 17.54
C ASP A 216 -15.45 -5.04 18.82
N LEU A 217 -16.18 -4.18 19.53
CA LEU A 217 -15.79 -3.67 20.85
C LEU A 217 -15.61 -4.79 21.87
N GLU A 218 -16.52 -5.76 21.92
CA GLU A 218 -16.41 -6.94 22.79
C GLU A 218 -15.17 -7.77 22.44
N LEU A 219 -14.94 -8.07 21.16
CA LEU A 219 -13.76 -8.81 20.69
C LEU A 219 -12.44 -8.11 21.08
N LYS A 220 -12.37 -6.78 20.94
CA LYS A 220 -11.21 -5.99 21.40
C LYS A 220 -11.05 -6.05 22.92
N THR A 221 -12.15 -5.96 23.67
CA THR A 221 -12.15 -5.98 25.13
C THR A 221 -11.65 -7.30 25.70
N ILE A 222 -12.02 -8.43 25.08
CA ILE A 222 -11.58 -9.77 25.52
C ILE A 222 -10.18 -10.15 25.02
N GLY A 223 -9.49 -9.27 24.30
CA GLY A 223 -8.13 -9.50 23.80
C GLY A 223 -8.06 -10.45 22.60
N PHE A 224 -9.10 -10.50 21.75
CA PHE A 224 -9.09 -11.34 20.54
C PHE A 224 -8.09 -10.86 19.49
N TYR A 225 -7.89 -9.53 19.39
CA TYR A 225 -7.00 -8.91 18.42
C TYR A 225 -5.61 -8.65 19.01
N TYR A 226 -4.58 -8.75 18.17
CA TYR A 226 -3.23 -8.34 18.53
C TYR A 226 -3.13 -6.81 18.58
N GLU A 227 -2.19 -6.28 19.37
CA GLU A 227 -1.95 -4.84 19.43
C GLU A 227 -1.26 -4.34 18.14
N PRO A 228 -1.63 -3.14 17.63
CA PRO A 228 -2.47 -2.12 18.27
C PRO A 228 -3.98 -2.26 18.05
N TYR A 229 -4.45 -3.26 17.30
CA TYR A 229 -5.85 -3.40 16.91
C TYR A 229 -6.78 -3.78 18.07
N GLY A 230 -6.23 -4.21 19.20
CA GLY A 230 -6.98 -4.66 20.37
C GLY A 230 -7.33 -3.52 21.33
N LYS A 231 -6.79 -3.61 22.54
CA LYS A 231 -7.15 -2.75 23.67
C LYS A 231 -6.68 -1.31 23.47
N LYS A 232 -5.56 -1.08 22.75
CA LYS A 232 -5.08 0.28 22.47
C LYS A 232 -6.11 1.13 21.73
N VAL A 233 -6.92 0.54 20.85
CA VAL A 233 -8.03 1.25 20.17
C VAL A 233 -9.07 1.72 21.18
N ILE A 234 -9.41 0.87 22.15
CA ILE A 234 -10.36 1.22 23.22
C ILE A 234 -9.79 2.34 24.09
N GLU A 235 -8.54 2.19 24.55
CA GLU A 235 -7.87 3.20 25.38
C GLU A 235 -7.76 4.56 24.65
N PHE A 236 -7.51 4.54 23.34
CA PHE A 236 -7.52 5.75 22.52
C PHE A 236 -8.91 6.38 22.43
N LEU A 237 -9.95 5.60 22.14
CA LEU A 237 -11.32 6.10 22.10
C LEU A 237 -11.75 6.67 23.45
N GLU A 238 -11.42 6.01 24.56
CA GLU A 238 -11.70 6.46 25.93
C GLU A 238 -10.99 7.77 26.26
N HIS A 239 -9.72 7.93 25.85
CA HIS A 239 -8.97 9.17 26.02
C HIS A 239 -9.70 10.38 25.42
N PHE A 240 -10.29 10.20 24.25
CA PHE A 240 -11.10 11.22 23.57
C PHE A 240 -12.57 11.26 24.03
N ASN A 241 -12.95 10.52 25.08
CA ASN A 241 -14.35 10.34 25.51
C ASN A 241 -15.28 9.93 24.37
N TYR A 242 -14.77 9.14 23.42
CA TYR A 242 -15.46 8.68 22.21
C TYR A 242 -15.96 9.82 21.29
N ASP A 243 -15.44 11.04 21.46
CA ASP A 243 -15.79 12.23 20.67
C ASP A 243 -15.13 12.16 19.29
N GLN A 244 -15.95 11.85 18.28
CA GLN A 244 -15.50 11.67 16.91
C GLN A 244 -14.91 12.94 16.32
N GLU A 245 -15.49 14.09 16.62
CA GLU A 245 -15.04 15.35 16.01
C GLU A 245 -13.68 15.77 16.58
N LYS A 246 -13.43 15.52 17.87
CA LYS A 246 -12.09 15.73 18.45
C LYS A 246 -11.03 14.82 17.83
N ILE A 247 -11.38 13.55 17.58
CA ILE A 247 -10.47 12.60 16.92
C ILE A 247 -10.18 13.08 15.48
N PHE A 248 -11.20 13.49 14.74
CA PHE A 248 -11.01 14.05 13.39
C PHE A 248 -10.21 15.36 13.40
N GLN A 249 -10.32 16.19 14.45
CA GLN A 249 -9.48 17.38 14.61
C GLN A 249 -8.00 17.02 14.79
N LEU A 250 -7.69 16.02 15.62
CA LEU A 250 -6.34 15.48 15.78
C LEU A 250 -5.81 14.96 14.43
N GLU A 251 -6.61 14.17 13.72
CA GLU A 251 -6.26 13.57 12.44
C GLU A 251 -5.97 14.61 11.36
N ARG A 252 -6.83 15.63 11.24
CA ARG A 252 -6.60 16.78 10.37
C ARG A 252 -5.37 17.57 10.78
N TYR A 253 -5.11 17.70 12.08
CA TYR A 253 -3.89 18.34 12.56
C TYR A 253 -2.64 17.57 12.12
N ILE A 254 -2.65 16.24 12.25
CA ILE A 254 -1.54 15.38 11.80
C ILE A 254 -1.31 15.55 10.29
N LEU A 255 -2.35 15.44 9.47
CA LEU A 255 -2.25 15.54 8.01
C LEU A 255 -1.70 16.89 7.54
N ASN A 256 -2.08 17.98 8.21
CA ASN A 256 -1.69 19.32 7.80
C ASN A 256 -0.28 19.72 8.24
N ASN A 257 0.30 19.05 9.24
CA ASN A 257 1.55 19.48 9.87
C ASN A 257 2.71 18.50 9.70
N TYR A 258 2.46 17.26 9.27
CA TYR A 258 3.48 16.21 9.23
C TYR A 258 3.57 15.53 7.86
N LYS A 259 4.80 15.12 7.50
CA LYS A 259 5.08 14.26 6.34
C LYS A 259 5.44 12.83 6.74
N SER A 260 5.98 12.69 7.95
CA SER A 260 6.30 11.43 8.60
C SER A 260 6.12 11.61 10.11
N LEU A 261 5.84 10.51 10.81
CA LEU A 261 5.70 10.45 12.26
C LEU A 261 6.23 9.13 12.79
N ASP A 262 6.90 9.20 13.94
CA ASP A 262 7.12 8.04 14.80
C ASP A 262 6.09 7.95 15.95
N ASP A 263 6.07 6.83 16.67
CA ASP A 263 5.14 6.59 17.78
C ASP A 263 5.33 7.55 18.96
N ASP A 264 6.54 8.08 19.20
CA ASP A 264 6.80 8.99 20.32
C ASP A 264 6.34 10.41 20.00
N GLU A 265 6.58 10.86 18.77
CA GLU A 265 5.98 12.08 18.22
C GLU A 265 4.45 11.99 18.30
N PHE A 266 3.85 10.89 17.84
CA PHE A 266 2.40 10.68 17.91
C PHE A 266 1.86 10.75 19.33
N LYS A 267 2.49 10.09 20.31
CA LYS A 267 2.10 10.20 21.73
C LYS A 267 2.16 11.63 22.25
N ASN A 268 3.14 12.43 21.81
CA ASN A 268 3.24 13.82 22.23
C ASN A 268 2.14 14.68 21.61
N ILE A 269 1.74 14.40 20.37
CA ILE A 269 0.60 15.08 19.74
C ILE A 269 -0.70 14.75 20.49
N ILE A 270 -0.94 13.47 20.85
CA ILE A 270 -2.14 13.08 21.61
C ILE A 270 -2.27 13.92 22.89
N LYS A 271 -1.18 14.13 23.64
CA LYS A 271 -1.19 14.92 24.88
C LYS A 271 -1.57 16.39 24.70
N MET A 272 -1.56 16.91 23.48
CA MET A 272 -1.96 18.28 23.16
C MET A 272 -3.48 18.43 22.96
N PHE A 273 -4.21 17.32 22.82
CA PHE A 273 -5.66 17.27 22.59
C PHE A 273 -6.40 16.70 23.81
#